data_AF-A0A6A7W8X5-F1
#
_entry.id   AF-A0A6A7W8X5-F1
#
_cell.length_a   1.000
_cell.length_b   1.000
_cell.length_c   1.000
_cell.angle_alpha   90.00
_cell.angle_beta   90.00
_cell.angle_gamma   90.00
#
_symmetry.space_group_name_H-M   'P 1'
#
loop_
_entity.id
_entity.type
_entity.pdbx_description
1 polymer ?
#
loop_
_entity_poly.entity_id
_entity_poly.type
_entity_poly.pdbx_seq_one_letter_code
_entity_poly.pdbx_strand_id
1 'polypeptide(L)' 'MKTNKIKQLLPALLSMGMTFIVLGVLMLAASFVFGIKNNILLFAGLFFIVAGTAGYVYSLKQKP' A
#
# COMPACT_ATOMS: atom_id res chain seq x y z
N MET A 1 15.90 -22.46 -13.03
CA MET A 1 15.81 -21.04 -13.46
C MET A 1 14.39 -20.47 -13.24
N LYS A 2 13.91 -20.35 -12.00
CA LYS A 2 12.50 -19.94 -11.70
C LYS A 2 12.35 -18.83 -10.64
N THR A 3 13.43 -18.51 -9.93
CA THR A 3 13.49 -17.56 -8.79
C THR A 3 13.64 -16.08 -9.19
N ASN A 4 13.96 -15.79 -10.46
CA ASN A 4 14.30 -14.43 -10.89
C ASN A 4 13.08 -13.50 -11.06
N LYS A 5 11.89 -14.04 -11.38
CA LYS A 5 10.69 -13.20 -11.58
C LYS A 5 10.18 -12.57 -10.28
N ILE A 6 10.28 -13.27 -9.15
CA ILE A 6 9.81 -12.78 -7.84
C ILE A 6 10.67 -11.58 -7.38
N LYS A 7 12.00 -11.67 -7.57
CA LYS A 7 12.93 -10.56 -7.28
C LYS A 7 12.73 -9.34 -8.17
N GLN A 8 12.15 -9.50 -9.36
CA GLN A 8 11.89 -8.39 -10.28
C GLN A 8 10.49 -7.77 -10.07
N LEU A 9 9.52 -8.57 -9.61
CA LEU A 9 8.16 -8.13 -9.27
C LEU A 9 8.07 -7.43 -7.91
N LEU A 10 8.88 -7.85 -6.93
CA LEU A 10 8.98 -7.20 -5.62
C LEU A 10 9.27 -5.69 -5.73
N PRO A 11 10.35 -5.23 -6.40
CA PRO A 11 10.64 -3.81 -6.53
C PRO A 11 9.58 -3.05 -7.35
N ALA A 12 8.92 -3.69 -8.32
CA ALA A 12 7.79 -3.09 -9.03
C ALA A 12 6.56 -2.91 -8.12
N LEU A 13 6.27 -3.90 -7.27
CA LEU A 13 5.19 -3.85 -6.28
C LEU A 13 5.49 -2.82 -5.17
N LEU A 14 6.75 -2.71 -4.74
CA LEU A 14 7.25 -1.70 -3.78
C LEU A 14 7.24 -0.29 -4.41
N SER A 15 7.53 -0.15 -5.70
CA SER A 15 7.44 1.12 -6.45
C SER A 15 6.00 1.63 -6.59
N MET A 16 5.01 0.76 -6.42
CA MET A 16 3.58 1.12 -6.29
C MET A 16 3.19 1.55 -4.87
N GLY A 17 4.15 1.78 -3.96
CA GLY A 17 3.89 2.23 -2.59
C GLY A 17 3.01 3.47 -2.52
N MET A 18 3.23 4.47 -3.39
CA MET A 18 2.38 5.66 -3.46
C MET A 18 0.93 5.35 -3.81
N THR A 19 0.68 4.44 -4.77
CA THR A 19 -0.69 4.03 -5.14
C THR A 19 -1.41 3.33 -4.00
N PHE A 20 -0.72 2.50 -3.21
CA PHE A 20 -1.30 1.87 -2.03
C PHE A 20 -1.63 2.88 -0.92
N ILE A 21 -0.78 3.89 -0.72
CA ILE A 21 -1.06 4.98 0.22
C ILE A 21 -2.31 5.75 -0.21
N VAL A 22 -2.39 6.17 -1.47
CA VAL A 22 -3.55 6.90 -2.00
C VAL A 22 -4.83 6.07 -1.86
N LEU A 23 -4.78 4.78 -2.18
CA LEU A 23 -5.92 3.88 -2.02
C LEU A 23 -6.36 3.77 -0.55
N GLY A 24 -5.42 3.64 0.38
CA GLY A 24 -5.71 3.58 1.81
C GLY A 24 -6.35 4.87 2.35
N VAL A 25 -5.87 6.03 1.90
CA VAL A 25 -6.48 7.34 2.23
C VAL A 25 -7.90 7.46 1.68
N LEU A 26 -8.12 7.02 0.43
CA LEU A 26 -9.46 6.99 -0.16
C LEU A 26 -10.42 6.08 0.62
N MET A 27 -9.96 4.90 1.05
CA MET A 27 -10.78 3.99 1.89
C MET A 27 -11.14 4.61 3.23
N LEU A 28 -10.20 5.29 3.88
CA LEU A 28 -10.49 6.02 5.13
C LEU A 28 -11.54 7.11 4.88
N ALA A 29 -11.34 7.96 3.88
CA ALA A 29 -12.29 9.02 3.52
C ALA A 29 -13.68 8.46 3.19
N ALA A 30 -13.75 7.37 2.42
CA ALA A 30 -15.00 6.68 2.13
C ALA A 30 -15.68 6.16 3.39
N SER A 31 -14.94 5.61 4.35
CA SER A 31 -15.50 5.18 5.62
C SER A 31 -16.22 6.30 6.37
N PHE A 32 -15.67 7.53 6.32
CA PHE A 32 -16.27 8.70 6.92
C PHE A 32 -17.48 9.23 6.12
N VAL A 33 -17.36 9.33 4.79
CA VAL A 33 -18.42 9.86 3.92
C VAL A 33 -19.65 8.94 3.90
N PHE A 34 -19.46 7.63 3.88
CA PHE A 34 -20.54 6.65 3.84
C PHE A 34 -21.05 6.22 5.23
N GLY A 35 -20.48 6.75 6.32
CA GLY A 35 -20.91 6.44 7.68
C GLY A 35 -20.85 4.94 8.02
N ILE A 36 -19.82 4.24 7.53
CA ILE A 36 -19.66 2.80 7.73
C ILE A 36 -19.45 2.54 9.22
N LYS A 37 -20.42 1.88 9.88
CA LYS A 37 -20.35 1.56 11.33
C LYS A 37 -19.29 0.53 11.68
N ASN A 38 -18.80 -0.20 10.69
CA ASN A 38 -17.84 -1.27 10.87
C ASN A 38 -16.40 -0.76 10.70
N ASN A 39 -15.55 -1.07 11.69
CA ASN A 39 -14.16 -0.60 11.72
C ASN A 39 -13.25 -1.32 10.71
N ILE A 40 -13.71 -2.43 10.10
CA ILE A 40 -12.93 -3.19 9.12
C ILE A 40 -12.42 -2.32 7.98
N LEU A 41 -13.22 -1.36 7.49
CA LEU A 41 -12.80 -0.49 6.40
C LEU A 41 -11.70 0.49 6.84
N LEU A 42 -11.79 0.99 8.08
CA LEU A 42 -10.76 1.83 8.69
C LEU A 42 -9.46 1.06 8.89
N PHE A 43 -9.54 -0.18 9.41
CA PHE A 43 -8.36 -1.03 9.60
C PHE A 43 -7.72 -1.41 8.27
N ALA A 44 -8.51 -1.71 7.24
CA ALA A 44 -7.98 -2.02 5.91
C ALA A 44 -7.32 -0.79 5.26
N GLY A 45 -7.92 0.40 5.37
CA GLY A 45 -7.31 1.64 4.92
C GLY A 45 -5.99 1.94 5.64
N LEU A 46 -5.95 1.76 6.96
CA LEU A 46 -4.75 1.92 7.77
C LEU A 46 -3.66 0.91 7.36
N PHE A 47 -4.02 -0.35 7.14
CA PHE A 47 -3.10 -1.38 6.66
C PHE A 47 -2.49 -1.01 5.31
N PHE A 48 -3.30 -0.55 4.36
CA PHE A 48 -2.83 -0.11 3.05
C PHE A 48 -1.84 1.05 3.12
N ILE A 49 -2.07 2.01 4.03
CA ILE A 49 -1.14 3.12 4.25
C ILE A 49 0.17 2.59 4.83
N VAL A 50 0.15 1.76 5.88
CA VAL A 50 1.37 1.23 6.51
C VAL A 50 2.18 0.39 5.51
N ALA A 51 1.52 -0.53 4.80
CA ALA A 51 2.15 -1.38 3.80
C ALA A 51 2.69 -0.56 2.62
N GLY A 52 1.93 0.43 2.14
CA GLY A 52 2.35 1.33 1.08
C GLY A 52 3.52 2.22 1.47
N THR A 53 3.58 2.68 2.73
CA THR A 53 4.67 3.51 3.26
C THR A 53 5.95 2.69 3.42
N ALA A 54 5.87 1.50 4.01
CA ALA A 54 7.00 0.57 4.06
C ALA A 54 7.48 0.21 2.63
N GLY A 55 6.51 0.02 1.73
CA GLY A 55 6.70 -0.16 0.30
C GLY A 55 7.55 0.93 -0.34
N TYR A 56 7.08 2.16 -0.17
CA TYR A 56 7.67 3.36 -0.73
C TYR A 56 9.08 3.62 -0.16
N VAL A 57 9.26 3.54 1.16
CA VAL A 57 10.56 3.77 1.80
C VAL A 57 11.60 2.75 1.35
N TYR A 58 11.21 1.48 1.23
CA TYR A 58 12.12 0.44 0.74
C TYR A 58 12.46 0.59 -0.75
N SER A 59 11.51 1.07 -1.56
CA SER A 59 11.77 1.44 -2.95
C SER A 59 12.72 2.64 -3.07
N LEU A 60 12.57 3.66 -2.22
CA LEU A 60 13.49 4.80 -2.16
C LEU A 60 14.91 4.37 -1.76
N LYS A 61 15.05 3.47 -0.78
CA LYS A 61 16.36 2.91 -0.39
C LYS A 61 17.03 2.05 -1.46
N GLN A 62 16.29 1.60 -2.47
CA GLN A 62 16.81 0.81 -3.60
C GLN A 62 17.20 1.65 -4.82
N LYS A 63 16.83 2.93 -4.87
CA LYS A 63 17.40 3.83 -5.89
C LYS A 63 18.87 4.11 -5.54
N PRO A 64 19.81 3.93 -6.50
CA PRO A 64 21.23 4.22 -6.29
C PRO A 64 21.48 5.70 -5.99
#